data_AF-A0AAJ1B166-F1
#
_entry.id   AF-A0AAJ1B166-F1
#
_cell.length_a   1.000
_cell.length_b   1.000
_cell.length_c   1.000
_cell.angle_alpha   90.00
_cell.angle_beta   90.00
_cell.angle_gamma   90.00
#
_symmetry.space_group_name_H-M   'P 1'
#
loop_
_entity.id
_entity.type
_entity.pdbx_description
1 polymer ?
#
loop_
_entity_poly.entity_id
_entity_poly.type
_entity_poly.pdbx_seq_one_letter_code
_entity_poly.pdbx_strand_id
1 'polypeptide(L)'
;MNEEIIAIASKELEITKKQINAVLSLLEQGNTVPFIARYRKEATGGLDEDQIRNIDKYYQYQVSLLKRKEVVIKKKKKKGMLTDQLRADI
;
A
#
# COMPACT_ATOMS: atom_id res chain seq x y z
N MET A 1 -2.66 2.89 7.48
CA MET A 1 -2.87 2.46 6.08
C MET A 1 -3.31 3.63 5.19
N ASN A 2 -2.93 3.66 3.90
CA ASN A 2 -3.39 4.63 2.90
C ASN A 2 -4.79 4.30 2.35
N GLU A 3 -5.77 5.17 2.64
CA GLU A 3 -7.19 4.99 2.27
C GLU A 3 -7.48 5.09 0.78
N GLU A 4 -6.72 5.88 0.03
CA GLU A 4 -6.89 6.00 -1.43
C GLU A 4 -6.52 4.68 -2.12
N ILE A 5 -5.41 4.07 -1.70
CA ILE A 5 -4.97 2.77 -2.20
C ILE A 5 -6.01 1.70 -1.85
N ILE A 6 -6.57 1.71 -0.64
CA ILE A 6 -7.63 0.78 -0.24
C ILE A 6 -8.88 0.96 -1.11
N ALA A 7 -9.27 2.20 -1.41
CA ALA A 7 -10.43 2.49 -2.24
C ALA A 7 -10.25 2.00 -3.68
N ILE A 8 -9.05 2.12 -4.23
CA ILE A 8 -8.71 1.58 -5.55
C ILE A 8 -8.67 0.05 -5.50
N ALA A 9 -7.96 -0.52 -4.54
CA ALA A 9 -7.86 -1.98 -4.36
C ALA A 9 -9.23 -2.65 -4.24
N SER A 10 -10.17 -1.99 -3.56
CA SER A 10 -11.55 -2.49 -3.43
C SER A 10 -12.26 -2.62 -4.77
N LYS A 11 -12.02 -1.70 -5.70
CA LYS A 11 -12.59 -1.76 -7.05
C LYS A 11 -11.87 -2.78 -7.93
N GLU A 12 -10.54 -2.79 -7.89
CA GLU A 12 -9.71 -3.65 -8.75
C GLU A 12 -9.77 -5.14 -8.37
N LEU A 13 -9.92 -5.44 -7.08
CA LEU A 13 -9.97 -6.82 -6.59
C LEU A 13 -11.41 -7.31 -6.36
N GLU A 14 -12.42 -6.45 -6.54
CA GLU A 14 -13.83 -6.74 -6.23
C GLU A 14 -14.06 -7.23 -4.78
N ILE A 15 -13.27 -6.71 -3.84
CA ILE A 15 -13.33 -7.02 -2.41
C ILE A 15 -13.74 -5.76 -1.64
N THR A 16 -14.56 -5.89 -0.61
CA THR A 16 -15.01 -4.72 0.15
C THR A 16 -13.84 -4.07 0.92
N LYS A 17 -13.87 -2.75 1.06
CA LYS A 17 -12.88 -2.01 1.88
C LYS A 17 -12.76 -2.57 3.30
N LYS A 18 -13.87 -3.03 3.89
CA LYS A 18 -13.89 -3.62 5.23
C LYS A 18 -13.02 -4.89 5.30
N GLN A 19 -13.15 -5.77 4.31
CA GLN A 19 -12.36 -7.01 4.24
C GLN A 19 -10.89 -6.72 3.95
N ILE A 20 -10.60 -5.78 3.04
CA ILE A 20 -9.22 -5.31 2.77
C ILE A 20 -8.58 -4.78 4.05
N ASN A 21 -9.29 -3.92 4.79
CA ASN A 21 -8.80 -3.36 6.05
C ASN A 21 -8.53 -4.46 7.07
N ALA A 22 -9.45 -5.41 7.23
CA ALA A 22 -9.25 -6.54 8.14
C ALA A 22 -8.00 -7.37 7.79
N VAL A 23 -7.81 -7.68 6.50
CA VAL A 23 -6.64 -8.40 6.01
C VAL A 23 -5.35 -7.63 6.30
N LEU A 24 -5.29 -6.35 5.91
CA LEU A 24 -4.11 -5.51 6.12
C LEU A 24 -3.77 -5.34 7.61
N SER A 25 -4.77 -5.14 8.47
CA SER A 25 -4.54 -5.06 9.92
C SER A 25 -4.00 -6.37 10.51
N LEU A 26 -4.50 -7.53 10.05
CA LEU A 26 -3.99 -8.83 10.49
C LEU A 26 -2.54 -9.06 10.03
N LEU A 27 -2.20 -8.64 8.80
CA LEU A 27 -0.83 -8.70 8.29
C LEU A 27 0.11 -7.76 9.07
N GLU A 28 -0.34 -6.54 9.39
CA GLU A 28 0.42 -5.60 10.24
C GLU A 28 0.67 -6.14 11.65
N GLN A 29 -0.22 -6.97 12.17
CA GLN A 29 -0.05 -7.69 13.44
C GLN A 29 0.92 -8.90 13.33
N GLY A 30 1.51 -9.14 12.16
CA GLY A 30 2.46 -10.23 11.94
C GLY A 30 1.85 -11.59 11.62
N ASN A 31 0.53 -11.65 11.35
CA ASN A 31 -0.10 -12.89 10.90
C ASN A 31 0.33 -13.18 9.46
N THR A 32 0.50 -14.46 9.12
CA THR A 32 0.84 -14.89 7.76
C THR A 32 -0.41 -15.16 6.93
N VAL A 33 -0.29 -15.08 5.61
CA VAL A 33 -1.40 -15.35 4.68
C VAL A 33 -2.06 -16.72 4.94
N PRO A 34 -1.31 -17.86 5.06
CA PRO A 34 -1.93 -19.15 5.38
C PRO A 34 -2.60 -19.18 6.75
N PHE A 35 -2.07 -18.45 7.74
CA PHE A 35 -2.67 -18.37 9.07
C PHE A 35 -4.01 -17.62 9.03
N ILE A 36 -4.06 -16.48 8.33
CA ILE A 36 -5.29 -15.69 8.18
C ILE A 36 -6.37 -16.51 7.47
N ALA A 37 -6.03 -17.16 6.35
CA ALA A 37 -6.96 -17.96 5.56
C ALA A 37 -7.56 -19.14 6.36
N ARG A 38 -6.78 -19.72 7.28
CA ARG A 38 -7.22 -20.87 8.11
C ARG A 38 -7.95 -20.46 9.38
N TYR A 39 -7.45 -19.45 10.10
CA TYR A 39 -7.86 -19.17 11.49
C TYR A 39 -8.57 -17.83 11.67
N ARG A 40 -8.64 -16.97 10.64
CA ARG A 40 -9.26 -15.63 10.71
C ARG A 40 -10.36 -15.41 9.68
N LYS A 41 -11.01 -16.48 9.19
CA LYS A 41 -12.09 -16.40 8.19
C LYS A 41 -13.21 -15.44 8.58
N GLU A 42 -13.69 -15.48 9.82
CA GLU A 42 -14.75 -14.58 10.27
C GLU A 42 -14.33 -13.10 10.21
N ALA A 43 -13.07 -12.81 10.56
CA ALA A 43 -12.54 -11.45 10.54
C ALA A 43 -12.39 -10.91 9.10
N THR A 44 -12.05 -11.77 8.14
CA THR A 44 -11.90 -11.40 6.73
C THR A 44 -13.19 -11.52 5.92
N GLY A 45 -14.30 -11.96 6.52
CA GLY A 45 -15.54 -12.23 5.79
C GLY A 45 -15.41 -13.40 4.80
N GLY A 46 -14.62 -14.41 5.16
CA GLY A 46 -14.50 -15.66 4.41
C GLY A 46 -13.51 -15.66 3.26
N LEU A 47 -12.62 -14.66 3.17
CA LEU A 47 -11.61 -14.62 2.09
C LEU A 47 -10.69 -15.83 2.13
N ASP A 48 -10.37 -16.35 0.93
CA ASP A 48 -9.43 -17.44 0.74
C ASP A 48 -7.97 -16.96 0.68
N GLU A 49 -7.04 -17.92 0.60
CA GLU A 49 -5.60 -17.65 0.62
C GLU A 49 -5.15 -16.78 -0.56
N ASP A 50 -5.69 -17.01 -1.76
CA ASP A 50 -5.32 -16.29 -2.97
C ASP A 50 -5.84 -14.86 -2.93
N GLN A 51 -7.08 -14.66 -2.46
CA GLN A 51 -7.65 -13.33 -2.24
C GLN A 51 -6.83 -12.52 -1.23
N ILE A 52 -6.48 -13.12 -0.09
CA ILE A 52 -5.65 -12.48 0.93
C ILE A 52 -4.27 -12.12 0.37
N ARG A 53 -3.65 -13.03 -0.39
CA ARG A 53 -2.36 -12.81 -1.06
C ARG A 53 -2.42 -11.68 -2.08
N ASN A 54 -3.51 -11.59 -2.84
CA ASN A 54 -3.72 -10.55 -3.85
C ASN A 54 -3.89 -9.18 -3.21
N ILE A 55 -4.63 -9.09 -2.09
CA ILE A 55 -4.75 -7.85 -1.30
C ILE A 55 -3.37 -7.37 -0.86
N ASP A 56 -2.57 -8.24 -0.24
CA ASP A 56 -1.23 -7.88 0.26
C ASP A 56 -0.34 -7.40 -0.90
N LYS A 57 -0.20 -8.20 -1.96
CA LYS A 57 0.62 -7.85 -3.13
C LYS A 57 0.20 -6.52 -3.75
N TYR A 58 -1.10 -6.34 -3.99
CA TYR A 58 -1.61 -5.12 -4.61
C TYR A 58 -1.32 -3.91 -3.73
N TYR A 59 -1.63 -3.99 -2.44
CA TYR A 59 -1.44 -2.90 -1.50
C TYR A 59 0.04 -2.51 -1.37
N GLN A 60 0.92 -3.48 -1.15
CA GLN A 60 2.37 -3.23 -1.01
C GLN A 60 2.96 -2.64 -2.29
N TYR A 61 2.53 -3.13 -3.45
CA TYR A 61 2.97 -2.58 -4.73
C TYR A 61 2.61 -1.10 -4.86
N GLN A 62 1.35 -0.74 -4.60
CA GLN A 62 0.88 0.64 -4.70
C GLN A 62 1.57 1.56 -3.68
N VAL A 63 1.77 1.09 -2.44
CA VAL A 63 2.54 1.84 -1.42
C VAL A 63 3.98 2.07 -1.88
N SER A 64 4.62 1.05 -2.47
CA SER A 64 5.99 1.20 -3.00
C SER A 64 6.05 2.21 -4.15
N LEU A 65 5.04 2.19 -5.03
CA LEU A 65 4.95 3.09 -6.17
C LEU A 65 4.77 4.54 -5.71
N LEU A 66 3.90 4.77 -4.72
CA LEU A 66 3.70 6.08 -4.11
C LEU A 66 5.00 6.61 -3.49
N LYS A 67 5.70 5.80 -2.69
CA LYS A 67 6.99 6.15 -2.09
C LYS A 67 8.04 6.51 -3.16
N ARG A 68 8.12 5.74 -4.25
CA ARG A 68 9.03 6.04 -5.37
C ARG A 68 8.71 7.39 -6.02
N LYS A 69 7.43 7.69 -6.24
CA LYS A 69 6.99 8.99 -6.79
C LYS A 69 7.42 10.15 -5.88
N GLU A 70 7.20 10.03 -4.57
CA GLU A 70 7.63 11.05 -3.60
C GLU A 70 9.14 11.29 -3.61
N VAL A 71 9.93 10.22 -3.68
CA VAL A 71 11.40 10.31 -3.76
C VAL A 71 11.83 11.05 -5.03
N VAL A 72 11.21 10.76 -6.18
CA VAL A 72 11.51 11.45 -7.44
C VAL A 72 11.17 12.95 -7.35
N ILE A 73 10.02 13.31 -6.77
CA ILE A 73 9.62 14.72 -6.59
C ILE A 73 10.59 15.44 -5.66
N LYS A 74 10.97 14.83 -4.54
CA LYS A 74 11.97 15.40 -3.61
C LYS A 74 13.32 15.62 -4.28
N LYS A 75 13.80 14.65 -5.08
CA LYS A 75 15.04 14.79 -5.86
C LYS A 75 14.97 15.96 -6.85
N LYS A 76 13.85 16.13 -7.56
CA LYS A 76 13.64 17.27 -8.46
C LYS A 76 13.65 18.61 -7.72
N LYS A 77 12.95 18.73 -6.60
CA LYS A 77 12.95 19.94 -5.77
C LYS A 77 14.35 20.28 -5.24
N LYS A 78 15.07 19.29 -4.70
CA LYS A 78 16.44 19.49 -4.21
C LYS A 78 17.38 19.94 -5.34
N LYS A 79 17.25 19.36 -6.53
CA LYS A 79 18.03 19.79 -7.71
C LYS A 79 17.70 21.23 -8.12
N GLY A 80 16.41 21.62 -8.08
CA GLY A 80 15.95 22.99 -8.33
C GLY A 80 16.53 24.01 -7.34
N MET A 81 16.45 23.71 -6.04
CA MET A 81 17.06 24.55 -5.01
C MET A 81 18.58 24.69 -5.19
N LEU A 82 19.27 23.60 -5.53
CA LEU A 82 20.71 23.63 -5.79
C LEU A 82 21.04 24.49 -7.02
N THR A 83 20.21 24.45 -8.07
CA THR A 83 20.41 25.30 -9.26
C THR A 83 20.10 26.77 -9.00
N ASP A 84 19.11 27.07 -8.15
CA ASP A 84 18.77 28.45 -7.79
C ASP A 84 19.85 29.06 -6.88
N GLN A 85 20.37 28.29 -5.92
CA GLN A 85 21.53 28.69 -5.11
C GLN A 85 22.78 28.94 -5.96
N LEU A 86 23.11 28.04 -6.89
CA LEU A 86 24.26 28.22 -7.78
C LEU A 86 24.17 29.47 -8.66
N ARG A 87 22.96 29.91 -9.01
CA ARG A 87 22.72 31.15 -9.78
C ARG A 87 22.81 32.41 -8.94
N ALA A 88 22.55 32.31 -7.63
CA ALA A 88 22.66 33.44 -6.71
C ALA A 88 24.11 33.69 -6.26
N ASP A 89 24.97 32.67 -6.34
CA ASP A 89 26.40 32.74 -6.00
C ASP A 89 27.30 33.20 -7.18
N ILE A 90 26.72 33.64 -8.31
CA ILE A 90 27.40 34.22 -9.49
C ILE A 90 26.89 35.65 -9.69
#